data_AF-A0A392UKN8-F1
#
_entry.id   AF-A0A392UKN8-F1
#
_cell.length_a   1.000
_cell.length_b   1.000
_cell.length_c   1.000
_cell.angle_alpha   90.00
_cell.angle_beta   90.00
_cell.angle_gamma   90.00
#
_symmetry.space_group_name_H-M   'P 1'
#
loop_
_entity.id
_entity.type
_entity.pdbx_description
1 polymer ?
#
loop_
_entity_poly.entity_id
_entity_poly.type
_entity_poly.pdbx_seq_one_letter_code
_entity_poly.pdbx_strand_id
1 'polypeptide(L)' 'AAAAAPPQPAAQQHQDPPHIPQQHHYSDYELGMAVTLYEQHYRMDWGLPHYYPPLMAAVKDYRAHTSTPSYYQQYPQQ' A
#
# COMPACT_ATOMS: atom_id res chain seq x y z
N ALA A 1 -31.58 3.43 -54.64
CA ALA A 1 -31.22 2.42 -53.63
C ALA A 1 -30.13 3.01 -52.74
N ALA A 2 -30.30 3.01 -51.41
CA ALA A 2 -29.32 3.57 -50.48
C ALA A 2 -28.29 2.50 -50.08
N ALA A 3 -27.00 2.83 -50.09
CA ALA A 3 -25.93 1.93 -49.68
C ALA A 3 -25.97 1.72 -48.16
N ALA A 4 -25.99 0.47 -47.71
CA ALA A 4 -25.89 0.11 -46.29
C ALA A 4 -24.49 0.46 -45.76
N ALA A 5 -24.42 1.10 -44.59
CA ALA A 5 -23.15 1.42 -43.93
C ALA A 5 -22.39 0.13 -43.55
N PRO A 6 -21.05 0.13 -43.58
CA PRO A 6 -20.25 -1.05 -43.24
C PRO A 6 -20.45 -1.44 -41.76
N PRO A 7 -20.38 -2.74 -41.42
CA PRO A 7 -20.46 -3.19 -40.04
C PRO A 7 -19.29 -2.62 -39.24
N GLN A 8 -19.58 -1.86 -38.19
CA GLN A 8 -18.55 -1.36 -37.28
C GLN A 8 -17.93 -2.55 -36.54
N PRO A 9 -16.60 -2.63 -36.39
CA PRO A 9 -15.97 -3.67 -35.60
C PRO A 9 -16.46 -3.54 -34.16
N ALA A 10 -16.98 -4.65 -33.62
CA ALA A 10 -17.34 -4.73 -32.21
C ALA A 10 -16.13 -4.29 -31.38
N ALA A 11 -16.31 -3.29 -30.53
CA ALA A 11 -15.31 -2.87 -29.57
C ALA A 11 -14.89 -4.11 -28.79
N GLN A 12 -13.66 -4.57 -29.00
CA GLN A 12 -13.09 -5.63 -28.18
C GLN A 12 -13.00 -5.09 -26.76
N GLN A 13 -13.99 -5.40 -25.93
CA GLN A 13 -13.85 -5.28 -24.49
C GLN A 13 -12.76 -6.28 -24.11
N HIS A 14 -11.53 -5.76 -24.07
CA HIS A 14 -10.37 -6.42 -23.53
C HIS A 14 -10.82 -7.02 -22.19
N GLN A 15 -10.98 -8.34 -22.15
CA GLN A 15 -11.20 -9.05 -20.92
C GLN A 15 -10.01 -8.71 -20.05
N ASP A 16 -10.23 -8.00 -18.95
CA ASP A 16 -9.17 -7.75 -17.97
C ASP A 16 -8.61 -9.12 -17.58
N PRO A 17 -7.28 -9.34 -17.68
CA PRO A 17 -6.67 -10.58 -17.22
C PRO A 17 -7.20 -10.90 -15.82
N PRO A 18 -7.46 -12.17 -15.48
CA PRO A 18 -7.97 -12.51 -14.15
C PRO A 18 -7.06 -11.87 -13.11
N HIS A 19 -7.60 -10.93 -12.32
CA HIS A 19 -6.88 -10.24 -11.27
C HIS A 19 -6.53 -11.26 -10.19
N ILE A 20 -5.41 -11.96 -10.37
CA ILE A 20 -4.78 -12.72 -9.30
C ILE A 20 -4.43 -11.65 -8.25
N PRO A 21 -4.95 -11.73 -7.01
CA PRO A 21 -4.60 -10.75 -5.98
C PRO A 21 -3.09 -10.83 -5.78
N GLN A 22 -2.37 -9.83 -6.30
CA GLN A 22 -0.96 -9.63 -6.01
C GLN A 22 -0.91 -9.30 -4.52
N GLN A 23 -0.65 -10.31 -3.69
CA GLN A 23 -0.32 -10.06 -2.29
C GLN A 23 0.99 -9.29 -2.31
N HIS A 24 0.91 -7.97 -2.10
CA HIS A 24 2.08 -7.12 -1.98
C HIS A 24 2.86 -7.54 -0.73
N HIS A 25 3.81 -8.45 -0.93
CA HIS A 25 4.77 -8.83 0.10
C HIS A 25 5.84 -7.74 0.14
N TYR A 26 5.78 -6.88 1.14
CA TYR A 26 6.82 -5.90 1.39
C TYR A 26 7.92 -6.56 2.22
N SER A 27 9.18 -6.28 1.87
CA SER A 27 10.31 -6.68 2.72
C SER A 27 10.38 -5.82 3.99
N ASP A 28 10.99 -6.36 5.06
CA ASP A 28 11.23 -5.62 6.30
C ASP A 28 12.01 -4.31 6.06
N TYR A 29 12.92 -4.32 5.08
CA TYR A 29 13.68 -3.12 4.70
C TYR A 29 12.77 -2.04 4.11
N GLU A 30 11.90 -2.39 3.16
CA GLU A 30 10.96 -1.45 2.55
C GLU A 30 9.97 -0.91 3.57
N LEU A 31 9.44 -1.77 4.45
CA LEU A 31 8.56 -1.35 5.54
C LEU A 31 9.28 -0.44 6.54
N GLY A 32 10.54 -0.75 6.89
CA GLY A 32 11.36 0.11 7.75
C GLY A 32 11.59 1.49 7.13
N MET A 33 11.88 1.56 5.84
CA MET A 33 12.03 2.83 5.12
C MET A 33 10.70 3.61 5.04
N ALA A 34 9.58 2.92 4.80
CA ALA A 34 8.27 3.56 4.77
C ALA A 34 7.84 4.08 6.16
N VAL A 35 8.14 3.35 7.24
CA VAL A 35 7.84 3.75 8.62
C VAL A 35 8.70 4.93 9.04
N THR A 36 9.99 4.93 8.73
CA THR A 36 10.87 6.08 9.00
C THR A 36 10.39 7.31 8.25
N LEU A 37 10.03 7.18 6.97
CA LEU A 37 9.50 8.29 6.18
C LEU A 37 8.17 8.82 6.76
N TYR A 38 7.26 7.94 7.19
CA TYR A 38 6.04 8.31 7.91
C TYR A 38 6.34 9.07 9.20
N GLU A 39 7.24 8.56 10.04
CA GLU A 39 7.63 9.21 11.29
C GLU A 39 8.23 10.59 11.06
N GLN A 40 9.08 10.72 10.04
CA GLN A 40 9.70 12.01 9.68
C GLN A 40 8.64 13.02 9.26
N HIS A 41 7.69 12.61 8.42
CA HIS A 41 6.60 13.47 7.99
C HIS A 41 5.71 13.92 9.14
N TYR A 42 5.39 12.99 10.06
CA TYR A 42 4.60 13.29 11.25
C TYR A 42 5.31 14.26 12.20
N ARG A 43 6.61 14.04 12.46
CA ARG A 43 7.40 14.88 13.38
C ARG A 43 7.67 16.27 12.83
N MET A 44 7.80 16.38 11.51
CA MET A 44 8.05 17.66 10.83
C MET A 44 6.76 18.41 10.48
N ASP A 45 5.58 17.86 10.81
CA ASP A 45 4.27 18.41 10.45
C ASP A 45 4.13 18.70 8.95
N TRP A 46 4.69 17.81 8.11
CA TRP A 46 4.60 17.89 6.66
C TRP A 46 3.32 17.27 6.10
N GLY A 47 2.42 16.82 6.99
CA GLY A 47 1.26 16.00 6.64
C GLY A 47 1.63 14.54 6.38
N LEU A 48 0.63 13.68 6.17
CA LEU A 48 0.89 12.26 5.93
C LEU A 48 1.55 12.04 4.56
N PRO A 49 2.57 11.18 4.46
CA PRO A 49 3.10 10.79 3.16
C PRO A 49 2.03 10.06 2.36
N HIS A 50 1.97 10.33 1.06
CA HIS A 50 1.00 9.72 0.17
C HIS A 50 1.42 8.30 -0.19
N TYR A 51 0.94 7.33 0.59
CA TYR A 51 1.09 5.90 0.29
C TYR A 51 -0.18 5.31 -0.29
N TYR A 52 -0.02 4.34 -1.19
CA TYR A 52 -1.14 3.53 -1.64
C TYR A 52 -1.78 2.79 -0.45
N PRO A 53 -3.11 2.57 -0.46
CA PRO A 53 -3.82 1.98 0.68
C PRO A 53 -3.22 0.65 1.20
N PRO A 54 -2.75 -0.29 0.35
CA PRO A 54 -2.12 -1.52 0.84
C PRO A 54 -0.80 -1.27 1.59
N LEU A 55 0.02 -0.33 1.11
CA LEU A 55 1.28 0.03 1.77
C LEU A 55 1.02 0.74 3.11
N MET A 56 0.04 1.64 3.15
CA MET A 56 -0.34 2.32 4.41
C MET A 56 -0.84 1.30 5.46
N ALA A 57 -1.61 0.29 5.04
CA ALA A 57 -2.04 -0.78 5.94
C ALA A 57 -0.85 -1.58 6.46
N ALA A 58 0.08 -1.98 5.58
CA ALA A 58 1.28 -2.71 5.97
C ALA A 58 2.20 -1.90 6.89
N VAL A 59 2.36 -0.59 6.67
CA VAL A 59 3.13 0.32 7.54
C VAL A 59 2.53 0.41 8.94
N LYS A 60 1.20 0.50 9.04
CA LYS A 60 0.50 0.53 10.34
C LYS A 60 0.66 -0.80 11.08
N ASP A 61 0.48 -1.91 10.37
CA ASP A 61 0.63 -3.25 10.93
C ASP A 61 2.07 -3.50 11.38
N TYR A 62 3.06 -3.15 10.56
CA TYR A 62 4.47 -3.22 10.91
C TYR A 62 4.79 -2.39 12.15
N ARG A 63 4.31 -1.14 12.25
CA ARG A 63 4.49 -0.31 13.44
C ARG A 63 3.89 -0.94 14.70
N ALA A 64 2.74 -1.60 14.59
CA ALA A 64 2.13 -2.30 15.71
C ALA A 64 3.00 -3.48 16.17
N HIS A 65 3.63 -4.19 15.23
CA HIS A 65 4.54 -5.30 15.52
C HIS A 65 5.93 -4.86 16.00
N THR A 66 6.48 -3.76 15.49
CA THR A 66 7.80 -3.23 15.87
C THR A 66 7.73 -2.14 16.94
N SER A 67 6.58 -1.98 17.59
CA SER A 67 6.42 -0.99 18.65
C SER A 67 7.51 -1.24 19.68
N THR A 68 8.37 -0.25 19.88
CA THR A 68 9.45 -0.32 20.87
C THR A 68 8.83 -0.72 22.21
N PRO A 69 9.31 -1.80 22.85
CA PRO A 69 8.84 -2.13 24.17
C PRO A 69 8.99 -0.90 25.06
N SER A 70 7.93 -0.55 25.78
CA SER A 70 8.02 0.47 26.82
C SER A 70 9.14 0.08 27.77
N TYR A 71 9.85 1.08 28.32
CA TYR A 71 10.95 0.86 29.27
C TYR A 71 10.57 -0.15 30.39
N TYR A 72 9.32 -0.10 30.84
CA TYR A 72 8.77 -1.01 31.86
C TYR A 72 8.42 -2.42 31.37
N GLN A 73 8.22 -2.61 30.06
CA GLN A 73 8.03 -3.93 29.45
C GLN A 73 9.37 -4.64 29.24
N GLN A 74 10.44 -3.88 29.06
CA GLN A 74 11.78 -4.41 28.80
C GLN A 74 12.57 -4.73 30.08
N TYR A 75 12.20 -4.10 31.21
CA TYR A 75 12.80 -4.37 32.52
C TYR A 75 11.71 -4.69 33.55
N PRO A 76 11.57 -5.96 33.99
CA PRO A 76 10.67 -6.29 35.09
C PRO A 76 11.14 -5.56 36.34
N GLN A 77 10.32 -4.66 36.85
CA GLN A 77 10.52 -4.02 38.14
C GLN A 77 10.48 -5.13 39.21
N GLN A 78 11.59 -5.32 39.94
CA GLN A 78 11.73 -6.28 41.03
C GLN A 78 11.05 -5.75 42.30
#